data_AF-A0A7W8GEF8-F1
#
_entry.id   AF-A0A7W8GEF8-F1
#
_cell.length_a   1.000
_cell.length_b   1.000
_cell.length_c   1.000
_cell.angle_alpha   90.00
_cell.angle_beta   90.00
_cell.angle_gamma   90.00
#
_symmetry.space_group_name_H-M   'P 1'
#
loop_
_entity.id
_entity.type
_entity.pdbx_description
1 polymer ?
#
loop_
_entity_poly.entity_id
_entity_poly.type
_entity_poly.pdbx_seq_one_letter_code
_entity_poly.pdbx_strand_id
1 'polypeptide(L)' 'MRAPPGRGNELEAGGMVFAGGPDEVADRILHLHGLLGHSRQILQMDVGGMPQAAFLRAIELLGTRVLPRVRQELGA' A
#
# COMPACT_ATOMS: atom_id res chain seq x y z
N MET A 1 -16.27 11.85 13.77
CA MET A 1 -17.10 11.05 12.84
C MET A 1 -16.64 9.60 12.92
N ARG A 2 -17.50 8.67 13.33
CA ARG A 2 -17.17 7.24 13.41
C ARG A 2 -17.21 6.64 12.01
N ALA A 3 -16.24 5.79 11.66
CA ALA A 3 -16.26 5.09 10.37
C ALA A 3 -17.57 4.28 10.21
N PRO A 4 -18.14 4.20 8.99
CA PRO A 4 -19.35 3.40 8.76
C PRO A 4 -19.10 1.94 9.13
N PRO A 5 -20.12 1.24 9.67
CA PRO A 5 -19.99 -0.17 10.01
C PRO A 5 -19.60 -0.99 8.77
N GLY A 6 -18.65 -1.91 8.92
CA GLY A 6 -18.21 -2.84 7.87
C GLY A 6 -16.84 -2.55 7.22
N ARG A 7 -16.25 -1.35 7.40
CA ARG A 7 -14.94 -1.02 6.79
C ARG A 7 -13.70 -1.47 7.58
N GLY A 8 -13.88 -1.99 8.79
CA GLY A 8 -12.75 -2.45 9.61
C GLY A 8 -11.93 -3.54 8.91
N ASN A 9 -12.62 -4.50 8.28
CA ASN A 9 -11.99 -5.64 7.61
C ASN A 9 -11.18 -5.26 6.36
N GLU A 10 -11.45 -4.11 5.73
CA GLU A 10 -10.72 -3.66 4.53
C GLU A 10 -9.27 -3.26 4.85
N LEU A 11 -9.01 -2.85 6.09
CA LEU A 11 -7.70 -2.42 6.60
C LEU A 11 -6.89 -3.60 7.17
N GLU A 12 -7.53 -4.71 7.48
CA GLU A 12 -6.90 -5.93 8.01
C GLU A 12 -6.09 -6.68 6.95
N ALA A 13 -5.27 -7.65 7.39
CA ALA A 13 -4.58 -8.57 6.50
C ALA A 13 -5.61 -9.37 5.66
N GLY A 14 -5.51 -9.26 4.33
CA GLY A 14 -6.49 -9.83 3.37
C GLY A 14 -7.56 -8.85 2.89
N GLY A 15 -7.62 -7.63 3.44
CA GLY A 15 -8.45 -6.55 2.93
C GLY A 15 -7.86 -5.85 1.69
N MET A 16 -8.69 -5.08 0.99
CA MET A 16 -8.32 -4.43 -0.28
C MET A 16 -7.52 -3.13 -0.10
N VAL A 17 -7.37 -2.62 1.13
CA VAL A 17 -6.62 -1.39 1.39
C VAL A 17 -5.17 -1.70 1.71
N PHE A 18 -4.26 -1.01 1.03
CA PHE A 18 -2.82 -1.06 1.27
C PHE A 18 -2.45 0.01 2.30
N ALA A 19 -2.62 -0.33 3.57
CA ALA A 19 -2.23 0.52 4.70
C ALA A 19 -1.44 -0.29 5.72
N GLY A 20 -0.42 0.33 6.32
CA GLY A 20 0.48 -0.33 7.25
C GLY A 20 1.90 0.25 7.21
N GLY A 21 2.85 -0.50 7.77
CA GLY A 21 4.27 -0.20 7.63
C GLY A 21 4.80 -0.45 6.21
N PRO A 22 5.98 0.07 5.84
CA PRO A 22 6.55 -0.15 4.51
C PRO A 22 6.73 -1.63 4.14
N ASP A 23 7.15 -2.46 5.09
CA ASP A 23 7.34 -3.89 4.86
C ASP A 23 6.01 -4.61 4.64
N GLU A 24 4.97 -4.28 5.43
CA GLU A 24 3.62 -4.82 5.24
C GLU A 24 3.03 -4.44 3.88
N VAL A 25 3.24 -3.19 3.45
CA VAL A 25 2.78 -2.74 2.13
C VAL A 25 3.53 -3.47 1.02
N ALA A 26 4.84 -3.68 1.15
CA ALA A 26 5.63 -4.45 0.18
C ALA A 26 5.16 -5.90 0.10
N ASP A 27 4.95 -6.56 1.24
CA ASP A 27 4.49 -7.95 1.31
C ASP A 27 3.11 -8.11 0.67
N ARG A 28 2.20 -7.15 0.87
CA ARG A 28 0.89 -7.14 0.20
C ARG A 28 1.01 -6.95 -1.32
N ILE A 29 1.90 -6.08 -1.79
CA ILE A 29 2.12 -5.88 -3.24
C ILE A 29 2.67 -7.17 -3.86
N LEU A 30 3.66 -7.79 -3.23
CA LEU A 30 4.25 -9.05 -3.68
C LEU A 30 3.23 -10.19 -3.67
N HIS A 31 2.39 -10.26 -2.64
CA HIS A 31 1.29 -11.22 -2.58
C HIS A 31 0.32 -11.04 -3.76
N LEU A 32 -0.15 -9.80 -4.00
CA LEU A 32 -1.06 -9.51 -5.11
C LEU A 32 -0.38 -9.76 -6.48
N HIS A 33 0.93 -9.52 -6.58
CA HIS A 33 1.71 -9.84 -7.78
C HIS A 33 1.75 -11.36 -8.01
N GLY A 34 2.02 -12.16 -6.98
CA GLY A 34 2.01 -13.62 -7.08
C GLY A 34 0.65 -14.19 -7.53
N LEU A 35 -0.45 -13.53 -7.16
CA LEU A 35 -1.80 -13.94 -7.58
C LEU A 35 -2.16 -13.54 -9.02
N LEU A 36 -1.75 -12.34 -9.46
CA LEU A 36 -2.25 -11.73 -10.71
C LEU A 36 -1.19 -11.58 -11.81
N GLY A 37 0.09 -11.68 -11.49
CA GLY A 37 1.19 -11.41 -12.42
C GLY A 37 1.27 -9.95 -12.90
N HIS A 38 0.71 -9.00 -12.16
CA HIS A 38 0.67 -7.60 -12.57
C HIS A 38 2.07 -6.97 -12.53
N SER A 39 2.42 -6.16 -13.53
CA SER A 39 3.73 -5.47 -13.61
C SER A 39 3.69 -4.03 -13.10
N ARG A 40 2.49 -3.50 -12.83
CA ARG A 40 2.27 -2.12 -12.40
C ARG A 40 1.27 -2.06 -11.26
N GLN A 41 1.69 -1.48 -10.14
CA GLN A 41 0.85 -1.13 -9.01
C GLN A 41 0.56 0.38 -9.04
N ILE A 42 -0.70 0.77 -8.90
CA ILE A 42 -1.12 2.18 -8.77
C ILE A 42 -1.85 2.31 -7.43
N LEU A 43 -1.50 3.32 -6.63
CA LEU A 43 -2.08 3.56 -5.32
C LEU A 43 -2.86 4.87 -5.32
N GLN A 44 -4.15 4.81 -5.01
CA GLN A 44 -4.94 5.98 -4.67
C GLN A 44 -4.81 6.24 -3.17
N MET A 45 -4.11 7.31 -2.82
CA MET A 45 -3.77 7.60 -1.42
C MET A 45 -4.43 8.87 -0.88
N ASP A 46 -4.83 9.82 -1.73
CA ASP A 46 -5.59 10.99 -1.27
C ASP A 46 -7.08 10.70 -1.29
N VAL A 47 -7.69 10.70 -0.11
CA VAL A 47 -9.13 10.54 0.07
C VAL A 47 -9.61 11.62 1.04
N GLY A 48 -10.44 12.54 0.54
CA GLY A 48 -11.11 13.53 1.39
C GLY A 48 -10.25 14.70 1.88
N GLY A 49 -9.16 15.03 1.16
CA GLY A 49 -8.32 16.19 1.47
C GLY A 49 -7.28 15.89 2.55
N MET A 50 -6.49 14.83 2.36
CA MET A 50 -5.44 14.47 3.31
C MET A 50 -4.41 15.60 3.47
N PRO A 51 -3.82 15.79 4.67
CA PRO A 51 -2.73 16.73 4.84
C PRO A 51 -1.58 16.41 3.88
N GLN A 52 -1.16 17.41 3.10
CA GLN A 52 -0.12 17.24 2.08
C GLN A 52 1.17 16.63 2.64
N ALA A 53 1.58 17.01 3.85
CA ALA A 53 2.77 16.47 4.50
C ALA A 53 2.69 14.94 4.72
N ALA A 54 1.51 14.42 5.05
CA ALA A 54 1.32 12.97 5.21
C ALA A 54 1.39 12.26 3.86
N PHE A 55 0.81 12.86 2.82
CA PHE A 55 0.86 12.32 1.45
C PHE A 55 2.29 12.27 0.91
N LEU A 56 3.06 13.36 1.07
CA LEU A 56 4.46 13.42 0.64
C LEU A 56 5.34 12.43 1.41
N ARG A 57 5.14 12.27 2.72
CA ARG A 57 5.84 11.26 3.53
C ARG A 57 5.54 9.85 3.03
N ALA A 58 4.30 9.56 2.66
CA ALA A 58 3.94 8.25 2.13
C ALA A 58 4.57 8.00 0.75
N ILE A 59 4.64 9.01 -0.13
CA ILE A 59 5.38 8.92 -1.39
C ILE A 59 6.86 8.61 -1.15
N GLU A 60 7.49 9.28 -0.19
CA GLU A 60 8.89 9.05 0.16
C GLU A 60 9.12 7.60 0.63
N LEU A 61 8.27 7.09 1.52
CA LEU A 61 8.36 5.71 1.99
C LEU A 61 8.13 4.70 0.85
N LEU A 62 7.19 4.98 -0.06
CA LEU A 62 6.95 4.13 -1.23
C LEU A 62 8.19 4.07 -2.13
N GLY A 63 8.82 5.20 -2.40
CA GLY A 63 10.00 5.28 -3.28
C GLY A 63 11.29 4.74 -2.65
N THR A 64 11.48 4.93 -1.34
CA THR A 64 12.76 4.65 -0.66
C THR A 64 12.78 3.33 0.12
N ARG A 65 11.61 2.79 0.49
CA ARG A 65 11.52 1.58 1.32
C ARG A 65 10.76 0.46 0.62
N VAL A 66 9.57 0.76 0.09
CA VAL A 66 8.69 -0.26 -0.51
C VAL A 66 9.21 -0.71 -1.87
N LEU A 67 9.43 0.22 -2.80
CA LEU A 67 9.84 -0.11 -4.17
C LEU A 67 11.15 -0.90 -4.25
N PRO A 68 12.23 -0.55 -3.51
CA PRO A 68 13.45 -1.35 -3.52
C PRO A 68 13.24 -2.79 -3.04
N ARG A 69 12.46 -3.00 -1.97
CA ARG A 69 12.14 -4.32 -1.44
C ARG A 69 11.37 -5.16 -2.46
N VAL A 70 10.34 -4.59 -3.09
CA VAL A 70 9.56 -5.28 -4.13
C VAL A 70 10.45 -5.69 -5.29
N ARG A 71 11.34 -4.80 -5.76
CA ARG A 71 12.27 -5.11 -6.86
C ARG A 71 13.26 -6.22 -6.50
N GLN A 72 13.80 -6.19 -5.29
CA GLN A 72 14.71 -7.22 -4.79
C GLN A 72 14.05 -8.61 -4.83
N GLU A 73 12.82 -8.72 -4.32
CA GLU A 73 12.09 -10.00 -4.28
C GLU A 73 11.68 -10.50 -5.68
N LEU A 74 11.42 -9.59 -6.62
CA LEU A 74 11.09 -9.94 -8.00
C LEU A 74 12.32 -10.13 -8.91
N GLY A 75 13.52 -9.87 -8.42
CA GLY A 75 14.77 -9.96 -9.20
C GLY A 75 14.89 -8.90 -10.31
N ALA A 76 14.31 -7.71 -10.09
CA ALA A 76 14.24 -6.61 -11.06
C ALA A 76 15.17 -5.44 -10.76
#